data_AF-A0AAP1WEF8-F1
#
_entry.id   AF-A0AAP1WEF8-F1
#
_cell.length_a   1.000
_cell.length_b   1.000
_cell.length_c   1.000
_cell.angle_alpha   90.00
_cell.angle_beta   90.00
_cell.angle_gamma   90.00
#
_symmetry.space_group_name_H-M   'P 1'
#
loop_
_entity.id
_entity.type
_entity.pdbx_description
1 polymer ?
#
loop_
_entity_poly.entity_id
_entity_poly.type
_entity_poly.pdbx_seq_one_letter_code
_entity_poly.pdbx_strand_id
1 'polypeptide(L)'
;STTVGQYRSNSYNQKSPYIFPGELIWGLPWDITAYGGAQFSEDYRALALGLGLNLGVFGATSFDVTQANSSLVDGSKHQGQSYRFLYSKSLVQTGTAFHIIGYRYSTQGFYTLSDTTYQQMSGTVVDPKTLDDKDYVYNWNDFYNLRYSKRGKFQASVSQPFGNYGSMYLSASQQTYWNTDKKDSLYQVGYNTSIKG
;
A
#
# COMPACT_ATOMS: atom_id res chain seq x y z
N SER A 1 3.51 -11.07 14.89
CA SER A 1 4.47 -10.12 15.47
C SER A 1 3.73 -9.14 16.37
N THR A 2 4.38 -8.57 17.38
CA THR A 2 3.82 -7.45 18.15
C THR A 2 4.93 -6.45 18.44
N THR A 3 4.62 -5.17 18.35
CA THR A 3 5.58 -4.09 18.59
C THR A 3 4.92 -3.00 19.41
N VAL A 4 5.71 -2.26 20.18
CA VAL A 4 5.30 -1.04 20.87
C VAL A 4 6.35 0.02 20.61
N GLY A 5 5.94 1.21 20.19
CA GLY A 5 6.89 2.28 19.92
C GLY A 5 6.21 3.58 19.51
N GLN A 6 7.01 4.59 19.16
CA GLN A 6 6.51 5.82 18.59
C GLN A 6 6.54 5.74 17.07
N TYR A 7 5.47 6.23 16.43
CA TYR A 7 5.46 6.43 14.99
C TYR A 7 6.54 7.44 14.61
N ARG A 8 7.38 7.08 13.63
CA ARG A 8 8.39 7.97 13.07
C ARG A 8 8.16 8.09 11.58
N SER A 9 8.19 9.33 11.10
CA SER A 9 8.07 9.66 9.68
C SER A 9 9.14 10.67 9.31
N ASN A 10 9.54 10.65 8.04
CA ASN A 10 10.43 11.65 7.47
C ASN A 10 9.67 12.92 7.04
N SER A 11 8.36 13.03 7.32
CA SER A 11 7.58 14.23 7.08
C SER A 11 7.58 15.17 8.29
N TYR A 12 7.89 16.44 8.09
CA TYR A 12 7.86 17.45 9.15
C TYR A 12 6.43 17.69 9.70
N ASN A 13 5.41 17.41 8.88
CA ASN A 13 4.01 17.72 9.16
C ASN A 13 3.27 16.53 9.80
N GLN A 14 3.99 15.55 10.35
CA GLN A 14 3.41 14.39 11.05
C GLN A 14 3.84 14.35 12.52
N LYS A 15 2.89 14.03 13.39
CA LYS A 15 3.09 13.76 14.82
C LYS A 15 3.76 12.39 15.00
N SER A 16 4.31 12.17 16.19
CA SER A 16 4.92 10.89 16.59
C SER A 16 4.13 10.20 17.72
N PRO A 17 2.87 9.80 17.51
CA PRO A 17 2.08 9.14 18.55
C PRO A 17 2.65 7.76 18.90
N TYR A 18 2.31 7.26 20.09
CA TYR A 18 2.57 5.87 20.43
C TYR A 18 1.66 4.93 19.64
N ILE A 19 2.23 3.84 19.16
CA ILE A 19 1.56 2.85 18.33
C ILE A 19 1.74 1.45 18.92
N PHE A 20 0.68 0.65 18.80
CA PHE A 20 0.64 -0.74 19.19
C PHE A 20 0.09 -1.59 18.04
N PRO A 21 0.94 -1.98 17.08
CA PRO A 21 0.57 -2.96 16.06
C PRO A 21 0.79 -4.39 16.55
N GLY A 22 -0.16 -5.27 16.22
CA GLY A 22 -0.08 -6.70 16.42
C GLY A 22 -0.60 -7.44 15.19
N GLU A 23 0.04 -8.55 14.84
CA GLU A 23 -0.36 -9.41 13.72
C GLU A 23 -0.17 -10.89 14.06
N LEU A 24 -1.02 -11.73 13.51
CA LEU A 24 -1.00 -13.17 13.65
C LEU A 24 -1.26 -13.81 12.28
N ILE A 25 -0.47 -14.82 11.94
CA ILE A 25 -0.63 -15.62 10.73
C ILE A 25 -0.60 -17.09 11.16
N TRP A 26 -1.52 -17.88 10.65
CA TRP A 26 -1.68 -19.29 11.00
C TRP A 26 -1.95 -20.14 9.76
N GLY A 27 -1.11 -21.14 9.53
CA GLY A 27 -1.31 -22.15 8.48
C GLY A 27 -2.35 -23.18 8.90
N LEU A 28 -3.40 -23.33 8.11
CA LEU A 28 -4.48 -24.30 8.31
C LEU A 28 -4.30 -25.48 7.34
N PRO A 29 -4.97 -26.62 7.59
CA PRO A 29 -5.07 -27.69 6.60
C PRO A 29 -5.67 -27.21 5.27
N TRP A 30 -5.51 -28.02 4.22
CA TRP A 30 -6.05 -27.77 2.86
C TRP A 30 -5.52 -26.52 2.17
N ASP A 31 -4.22 -26.23 2.35
CA ASP A 31 -3.55 -25.12 1.66
C ASP A 31 -4.14 -23.74 1.99
N ILE A 32 -4.73 -23.60 3.17
CA ILE A 32 -5.33 -22.35 3.67
C ILE A 32 -4.38 -21.68 4.67
N THR A 33 -4.25 -20.37 4.59
CA THR A 33 -3.56 -19.54 5.59
C THR A 33 -4.51 -18.48 6.10
N ALA A 34 -4.79 -18.46 7.40
CA ALA A 34 -5.54 -17.37 8.03
C ALA A 34 -4.56 -16.33 8.56
N TYR A 35 -4.91 -15.05 8.41
CA TYR A 35 -4.13 -13.97 9.00
C TYR A 35 -5.03 -12.86 9.52
N GLY A 36 -4.52 -12.13 10.52
CA GLY A 36 -5.22 -11.01 11.10
C GLY A 36 -4.24 -10.07 11.78
N GLY A 37 -4.70 -8.85 12.03
CA GLY A 37 -3.91 -7.86 12.72
C GLY A 37 -4.74 -6.74 13.29
N ALA A 38 -4.16 -6.04 14.25
CA ALA A 38 -4.75 -4.91 14.90
C ALA A 38 -3.71 -3.80 15.01
N GLN A 39 -4.15 -2.54 14.90
CA GLN A 39 -3.31 -1.38 15.14
C GLN A 39 -4.07 -0.41 16.04
N PHE A 40 -3.42 0.02 17.11
CA PHE A 40 -3.96 1.01 18.04
C PHE A 40 -3.00 2.19 18.21
N SER A 41 -3.58 3.38 18.25
CA SER A 41 -2.96 4.67 18.54
C SER A 41 -4.02 5.57 19.20
N GLU A 42 -3.63 6.75 19.64
CA GLU A 42 -4.53 7.75 20.25
C GLU A 42 -5.70 8.09 19.31
N ASP A 43 -5.39 8.43 18.06
CA ASP A 43 -6.36 8.86 17.04
C ASP A 43 -6.73 7.77 16.02
N TYR A 44 -6.27 6.53 16.20
CA TYR A 44 -6.44 5.48 15.20
C TYR A 44 -6.64 4.10 15.81
N ARG A 45 -7.64 3.37 15.30
CA ARG A 45 -7.87 1.96 15.64
C ARG A 45 -8.26 1.20 14.38
N ALA A 46 -7.56 0.12 14.08
CA ALA A 46 -7.88 -0.74 12.96
C ALA A 46 -7.79 -2.22 13.32
N LEU A 47 -8.67 -3.01 12.72
CA LEU A 47 -8.71 -4.46 12.78
C LEU A 47 -8.76 -5.02 11.36
N ALA A 48 -7.90 -5.97 11.06
CA ALA A 48 -7.81 -6.65 9.77
C ALA A 48 -7.94 -8.15 9.94
N LEU A 49 -8.67 -8.78 9.04
CA LEU A 49 -8.83 -10.24 8.95
C LEU A 49 -8.74 -10.66 7.49
N GLY A 50 -8.06 -11.78 7.22
CA GLY A 50 -7.85 -12.27 5.87
C GLY A 50 -7.57 -13.76 5.79
N LEU A 51 -7.73 -14.28 4.58
CA LEU A 51 -7.47 -15.66 4.22
C LEU A 51 -6.63 -15.68 2.94
N GLY A 52 -5.66 -16.58 2.90
CA GLY A 52 -4.88 -16.95 1.73
C GLY A 52 -5.14 -18.41 1.36
N LEU A 53 -5.22 -18.69 0.07
CA LEU A 53 -5.41 -20.02 -0.49
C LEU A 53 -4.26 -20.28 -1.47
N ASN A 54 -3.54 -21.37 -1.26
CA ASN A 54 -2.61 -21.90 -2.24
C ASN A 54 -3.38 -22.87 -3.16
N LEU A 55 -3.53 -22.51 -4.43
CA LEU A 55 -4.28 -23.24 -5.45
C LEU A 55 -3.37 -24.15 -6.29
N GLY A 56 -2.12 -24.39 -5.84
CA GLY A 56 -1.14 -25.21 -6.53
C GLY A 56 -0.80 -24.66 -7.91
N VAL A 57 -1.11 -25.42 -8.96
CA VAL A 57 -0.82 -25.04 -10.37
C VAL A 57 -1.55 -23.77 -10.83
N PHE A 58 -2.63 -23.40 -10.13
CA PHE A 58 -3.37 -22.17 -10.42
C PHE A 58 -2.79 -20.93 -9.71
N GLY A 59 -1.76 -21.08 -8.86
CA GLY A 59 -1.14 -19.98 -8.13
C GLY A 59 -1.65 -19.86 -6.69
N ALA A 60 -1.52 -18.68 -6.10
CA ALA A 60 -2.04 -18.38 -4.76
C ALA A 60 -2.90 -17.12 -4.80
N THR A 61 -3.94 -17.08 -3.98
CA THR A 61 -4.81 -15.91 -3.84
C THR A 61 -5.01 -15.57 -2.38
N SER A 62 -5.21 -14.29 -2.07
CA SER A 62 -5.64 -13.88 -0.73
C SER A 62 -6.67 -12.78 -0.79
N PHE A 63 -7.49 -12.74 0.25
CA PHE A 63 -8.49 -11.72 0.47
C PHE A 63 -8.46 -11.26 1.92
N ASP A 64 -8.47 -9.96 2.14
CA ASP A 64 -8.60 -9.38 3.48
C ASP A 64 -9.52 -8.16 3.53
N VAL A 65 -10.09 -7.97 4.71
CA VAL A 65 -10.90 -6.82 5.07
C VAL A 65 -10.27 -6.15 6.27
N THR A 66 -10.10 -4.83 6.19
CA THR A 66 -9.64 -3.99 7.28
C THR A 66 -10.72 -2.99 7.65
N GLN A 67 -11.18 -3.00 8.88
CA GLN A 67 -12.04 -1.99 9.47
C GLN A 67 -11.17 -0.98 10.21
N ALA A 68 -11.35 0.32 9.94
CA ALA A 68 -10.65 1.40 10.63
C ALA A 68 -11.63 2.41 11.22
N ASN A 69 -11.27 2.93 12.39
CA ASN A 69 -11.85 4.11 13.03
C ASN A 69 -10.73 5.11 13.25
N SER A 70 -10.91 6.33 12.76
CA SER A 70 -9.86 7.36 12.73
C SER A 70 -10.41 8.72 13.15
N SER A 71 -9.65 9.46 13.94
CA SER A 71 -9.83 10.88 14.17
C SER A 71 -8.81 11.64 13.32
N LEU A 72 -9.26 12.61 12.54
CA LEU A 72 -8.37 13.50 11.78
C LEU A 72 -8.02 14.74 12.60
N VAL A 73 -7.07 15.52 12.10
CA VAL A 73 -6.54 16.69 12.79
C VAL A 73 -7.54 17.84 12.97
N ASP A 74 -8.60 17.88 12.17
CA ASP A 74 -9.72 18.81 12.35
C ASP A 74 -10.74 18.34 13.40
N GLY A 75 -10.47 17.23 14.10
CA GLY A 75 -11.35 16.64 15.10
C GLY A 75 -12.48 15.79 14.51
N SER A 76 -12.58 15.67 13.18
CA SER A 76 -13.59 14.84 12.54
C SER A 76 -13.29 13.34 12.76
N LYS A 77 -14.35 12.57 13.03
CA LYS A 77 -14.26 11.11 13.21
C LYS A 77 -14.78 10.41 11.97
N HIS A 78 -14.02 9.44 11.50
CA HIS A 78 -14.34 8.66 10.30
C HIS A 78 -14.29 7.18 10.61
N GLN A 79 -15.17 6.44 9.94
CA GLN A 79 -15.22 5.00 9.95
C GLN A 79 -15.18 4.52 8.50
N GLY A 80 -14.35 3.52 8.24
CA GLY A 80 -14.24 2.98 6.90
C GLY A 80 -13.67 1.58 6.85
N GLN A 81 -13.83 0.97 5.68
CA GLN A 81 -13.39 -0.38 5.37
C GLN A 81 -12.48 -0.37 4.15
N SER A 82 -11.49 -1.25 4.15
CA SER A 82 -10.65 -1.56 3.00
C SER A 82 -10.70 -3.04 2.71
N TYR A 83 -10.89 -3.36 1.43
CA TYR A 83 -10.96 -4.71 0.89
C TYR A 83 -9.76 -4.89 -0.02
N ARG A 84 -8.97 -5.93 0.20
CA ARG A 84 -7.81 -6.24 -0.65
C ARG A 84 -7.94 -7.65 -1.20
N PHE A 85 -7.73 -7.75 -2.50
CA PHE A 85 -7.56 -9.01 -3.22
C PHE A 85 -6.13 -9.06 -3.78
N LEU A 86 -5.46 -10.18 -3.58
CA LEU A 86 -4.15 -10.46 -4.15
C LEU A 86 -4.19 -11.81 -4.88
N TYR A 87 -3.44 -11.88 -5.98
CA TYR A 87 -3.18 -13.10 -6.72
C TYR A 87 -1.73 -13.10 -7.18
N SER A 88 -1.08 -14.25 -7.07
CA SER A 88 0.28 -14.47 -7.58
C SER A 88 0.36 -15.84 -8.25
N LYS A 89 1.14 -15.93 -9.32
CA LYS A 89 1.37 -17.20 -10.03
C LYS A 89 2.77 -17.23 -10.59
N SER A 90 3.49 -18.30 -10.30
CA SER A 90 4.76 -18.61 -10.96
C SER A 90 4.53 -19.73 -11.97
N LEU A 91 4.76 -19.48 -13.26
CA LEU A 91 4.76 -20.50 -14.31
C LEU A 91 6.17 -21.00 -14.54
N VAL A 92 6.50 -22.12 -13.90
CA VAL A 92 7.82 -22.74 -14.00
C VAL A 92 8.13 -23.20 -15.43
N GLN A 93 7.13 -23.63 -16.21
CA GLN A 93 7.33 -24.15 -17.57
C GLN A 93 7.79 -23.09 -18.59
N THR A 94 7.26 -21.87 -18.51
CA THR A 94 7.62 -20.76 -19.40
C THR A 94 8.62 -19.80 -18.75
N GLY A 95 8.97 -20.02 -17.48
CA GLY A 95 9.73 -19.10 -16.63
C GLY A 95 8.99 -17.80 -16.30
N THR A 96 7.74 -17.63 -16.73
CA THR A 96 6.95 -16.41 -16.48
C THR A 96 6.58 -16.31 -15.01
N ALA A 97 6.91 -15.21 -14.36
CA ALA A 97 6.48 -14.96 -12.98
C ALA A 97 5.50 -13.78 -12.95
N PHE A 98 4.25 -14.06 -12.61
CA PHE A 98 3.28 -13.07 -12.18
C PHE A 98 3.50 -12.82 -10.69
N HIS A 99 4.36 -11.85 -10.38
CA HIS A 99 4.78 -11.56 -9.02
C HIS A 99 3.60 -11.13 -8.15
N ILE A 100 2.79 -10.20 -8.66
CA ILE A 100 1.59 -9.72 -7.96
C ILE A 100 0.57 -9.18 -8.95
N ILE A 101 -0.68 -9.57 -8.77
CA ILE A 101 -1.86 -8.87 -9.29
C ILE A 101 -2.70 -8.55 -8.08
N GLY A 102 -2.92 -7.27 -7.82
CA GLY A 102 -3.56 -6.80 -6.60
C GLY A 102 -4.57 -5.72 -6.88
N TYR A 103 -5.70 -5.81 -6.19
CA TYR A 103 -6.68 -4.74 -6.14
C TYR A 103 -7.08 -4.44 -4.71
N ARG A 104 -7.00 -3.17 -4.32
CA ARG A 104 -7.51 -2.68 -3.04
C ARG A 104 -8.60 -1.66 -3.30
N TYR A 105 -9.74 -1.82 -2.64
CA TYR A 105 -10.82 -0.84 -2.61
C TYR A 105 -11.03 -0.37 -1.18
N SER A 106 -11.20 0.93 -0.99
CA SER A 106 -11.39 1.57 0.31
C SER A 106 -12.59 2.51 0.26
N THR A 107 -13.47 2.41 1.24
CA THR A 107 -14.61 3.33 1.41
C THR A 107 -14.11 4.75 1.69
N GLN A 108 -14.94 5.76 1.44
CA GLN A 108 -14.54 7.17 1.61
C GLN A 108 -14.02 7.52 3.02
N GLY A 109 -14.59 6.93 4.07
CA GLY A 109 -14.16 7.15 5.46
C GLY A 109 -12.98 6.28 5.92
N PHE A 110 -12.33 5.54 5.01
CA PHE A 110 -11.17 4.72 5.36
C PHE A 110 -9.89 5.56 5.31
N TYR A 111 -9.29 5.74 6.49
CA TYR A 111 -7.98 6.36 6.65
C TYR A 111 -6.98 5.34 7.21
N THR A 112 -5.71 5.56 6.94
CA THR A 112 -4.60 4.79 7.51
C THR A 112 -4.06 5.48 8.76
N LEU A 113 -3.30 4.75 9.57
CA LEU A 113 -2.58 5.31 10.71
C LEU A 113 -1.71 6.51 10.30
N SER A 114 -1.03 6.44 9.15
CA SER A 114 -0.21 7.55 8.66
C SER A 114 -1.04 8.81 8.41
N ASP A 115 -2.27 8.65 7.88
CA ASP A 115 -3.16 9.77 7.59
C ASP A 115 -3.59 10.52 8.87
N THR A 116 -3.76 9.82 10.00
CA THR A 116 -4.13 10.45 11.28
C THR A 116 -2.96 11.14 11.96
N THR A 117 -1.72 10.89 11.54
CA THR A 117 -0.54 11.54 12.12
C THR A 117 -0.31 12.95 11.58
N TYR A 118 -0.93 13.33 10.47
CA TYR A 118 -0.75 14.68 9.92
C TYR A 118 -1.23 15.78 10.86
N GLN A 119 -0.50 16.89 10.89
CA GLN A 119 -0.80 18.05 11.75
C GLN A 119 -1.70 19.09 11.07
N GLN A 120 -1.99 18.92 9.77
CA GLN A 120 -2.89 19.78 9.00
C GLN A 120 -3.71 18.95 8.00
N MET A 121 -4.91 19.40 7.62
CA MET A 121 -5.78 18.68 6.67
C MET A 121 -5.24 18.62 5.25
N SER A 122 -4.37 19.57 4.89
CA SER A 122 -3.65 19.60 3.62
C SER A 122 -2.37 20.38 3.80
N GLY A 123 -1.31 19.98 3.12
CA GLY A 123 -0.02 20.65 3.20
C GLY A 123 1.02 19.93 2.37
N THR A 124 2.28 20.31 2.56
CA THR A 124 3.44 19.59 2.02
C THR A 124 4.05 18.68 3.08
N VAL A 125 4.69 17.61 2.64
CA VAL A 125 5.46 16.72 3.51
C VAL A 125 6.89 17.22 3.78
N VAL A 126 7.33 18.25 3.05
CA VAL A 126 8.70 18.80 3.01
C VAL A 126 8.89 19.92 4.02
N ASP A 127 10.04 19.93 4.72
CA ASP A 127 10.37 20.96 5.71
C ASP A 127 10.27 22.38 5.10
N PRO A 128 9.45 23.28 5.67
CA PRO A 128 9.34 24.66 5.20
C PRO A 128 10.68 25.39 5.08
N LYS A 129 11.68 25.03 5.89
CA LYS A 129 13.03 25.61 5.80
C LYS A 129 13.77 25.23 4.52
N THR A 130 13.47 24.06 3.95
CA THR A 130 14.02 23.64 2.65
C THR A 130 13.29 24.27 1.47
N LEU A 131 12.05 24.73 1.66
CA LEU A 131 11.29 25.48 0.64
C LEU A 131 11.78 26.93 0.47
N ASP A 132 12.48 27.47 1.47
CA ASP A 132 13.11 28.79 1.41
C ASP A 132 14.46 28.77 0.69
N ASP A 133 14.97 27.57 0.38
CA ASP A 133 16.18 27.39 -0.42
C ASP A 133 15.85 27.61 -1.91
N LYS A 134 16.58 28.52 -2.57
CA LYS A 134 16.23 28.99 -3.92
C LYS A 134 16.31 27.90 -5.01
N ASP A 135 16.93 26.76 -4.68
CA ASP A 135 17.13 25.63 -5.58
C ASP A 135 16.10 24.51 -5.39
N TYR A 136 15.13 24.66 -4.48
CA TYR A 136 14.10 23.63 -4.27
C TYR A 136 13.07 23.62 -5.41
N VAL A 137 13.11 22.56 -6.22
CA VAL A 137 12.10 22.31 -7.26
C VAL A 137 10.86 21.71 -6.61
N TYR A 138 9.78 22.48 -6.57
CA TYR A 138 8.49 22.04 -6.03
C TYR A 138 8.00 20.77 -6.74
N ASN A 139 7.91 19.66 -6.02
CA ASN A 139 7.33 18.43 -6.54
C ASN A 139 5.87 18.35 -6.13
N TRP A 140 4.96 18.23 -7.10
CA TRP A 140 3.53 18.09 -6.81
C TRP A 140 3.21 16.84 -5.99
N ASN A 141 4.09 15.83 -5.99
CA ASN A 141 3.97 14.63 -5.17
C ASN A 141 4.24 14.88 -3.68
N ASP A 142 4.77 16.04 -3.30
CA ASP A 142 5.04 16.40 -1.91
C ASP A 142 3.78 16.89 -1.18
N PHE A 143 2.71 17.17 -1.91
CA PHE A 143 1.45 17.62 -1.34
C PHE A 143 0.56 16.46 -0.92
N TYR A 144 -0.06 16.62 0.24
CA TYR A 144 -1.10 15.72 0.72
C TYR A 144 -2.39 16.50 1.01
N ASN A 145 -3.52 15.81 0.89
CA ASN A 145 -4.83 16.36 1.24
C ASN A 145 -5.74 15.24 1.77
N LEU A 146 -6.08 15.30 3.05
CA LEU A 146 -6.90 14.30 3.73
C LEU A 146 -8.35 14.29 3.26
N ARG A 147 -8.80 15.31 2.53
CA ARG A 147 -10.14 15.32 1.88
C ARG A 147 -10.18 14.39 0.66
N TYR A 148 -9.03 14.04 0.09
CA TYR A 148 -8.89 13.14 -1.05
C TYR A 148 -8.41 11.77 -0.57
N SER A 149 -9.24 11.07 0.21
CA SER A 149 -8.91 9.74 0.71
C SER A 149 -8.76 8.74 -0.44
N LYS A 150 -7.87 7.76 -0.27
CA LYS A 150 -7.57 6.73 -1.28
C LYS A 150 -8.81 5.86 -1.53
N ARG A 151 -9.24 5.74 -2.79
CA ARG A 151 -10.43 4.96 -3.19
C ARG A 151 -10.08 3.55 -3.66
N GLY A 152 -9.27 3.46 -4.71
CA GLY A 152 -9.00 2.19 -5.38
C GLY A 152 -7.57 2.14 -5.87
N LYS A 153 -6.87 1.03 -5.62
CA LYS A 153 -5.51 0.79 -6.07
C LYS A 153 -5.43 -0.52 -6.84
N PHE A 154 -5.05 -0.45 -8.11
CA PHE A 154 -4.67 -1.61 -8.90
C PHE A 154 -3.15 -1.69 -9.00
N GLN A 155 -2.59 -2.89 -8.91
CA GLN A 155 -1.16 -3.16 -9.10
C GLN A 155 -0.97 -4.48 -9.85
N ALA A 156 -0.08 -4.50 -10.84
CA ALA A 156 0.29 -5.69 -11.57
C ALA A 156 1.79 -5.68 -11.86
N SER A 157 2.45 -6.83 -11.70
CA SER A 157 3.86 -7.01 -12.00
C SER A 157 4.12 -8.38 -12.60
N VAL A 158 4.77 -8.40 -13.76
CA VAL A 158 5.05 -9.59 -14.56
C VAL A 158 6.50 -9.56 -15.02
N SER A 159 7.19 -10.68 -14.87
CA SER A 159 8.47 -10.90 -15.54
C SER A 159 8.39 -12.11 -16.47
N GLN A 160 8.98 -11.96 -17.65
CA GLN A 160 9.06 -12.98 -18.69
C GLN A 160 10.52 -13.14 -19.11
N PRO A 161 11.16 -14.28 -18.80
CA PRO A 161 12.42 -14.64 -19.43
C PRO A 161 12.15 -15.09 -20.87
N PHE A 162 13.07 -14.76 -21.77
CA PHE A 162 13.13 -15.20 -23.17
C PHE A 162 14.37 -16.08 -23.39
N GLY A 163 14.65 -16.98 -22.45
CA GLY A 163 15.84 -17.84 -22.48
C GLY A 163 17.13 -17.03 -22.60
N ASN A 164 17.95 -17.36 -23.59
CA ASN A 164 19.24 -16.70 -23.84
C ASN A 164 19.12 -15.28 -24.40
N TYR A 165 17.93 -14.86 -24.85
CA TYR A 165 17.76 -13.54 -25.43
C TYR A 165 17.69 -12.44 -24.36
N GLY A 166 17.29 -12.80 -23.13
CA GLY A 166 17.19 -11.88 -22.01
C GLY A 166 15.90 -12.07 -21.21
N SER A 167 15.49 -11.05 -20.48
CA SER A 167 14.24 -11.01 -19.72
C SER A 167 13.58 -9.66 -19.86
N MET A 168 12.25 -9.66 -19.87
CA MET A 168 11.44 -8.45 -19.82
C MET A 168 10.67 -8.41 -18.52
N TYR A 169 10.55 -7.21 -17.96
CA TYR A 169 9.76 -6.91 -16.78
C TYR A 169 8.76 -5.82 -17.11
N LEU A 170 7.53 -5.99 -16.66
CA LEU A 170 6.46 -5.02 -16.76
C LEU A 170 5.81 -4.84 -15.38
N SER A 171 5.65 -3.59 -14.97
CA SER A 171 4.95 -3.19 -13.76
C SER A 171 3.99 -2.06 -14.05
N ALA A 172 2.79 -2.15 -13.49
CA ALA A 172 1.77 -1.13 -13.59
C ALA A 172 1.11 -0.93 -12.23
N SER A 173 0.81 0.32 -11.89
CA SER A 173 -0.08 0.63 -10.77
C SER A 173 -0.92 1.86 -11.06
N GLN A 174 -2.15 1.86 -10.57
CA GLN A 174 -3.05 2.99 -10.67
C GLN A 174 -3.79 3.18 -9.35
N GLN A 175 -3.69 4.37 -8.77
CA GLN A 175 -4.38 4.80 -7.57
C GLN A 175 -5.43 5.86 -7.92
N THR A 176 -6.63 5.69 -7.39
CA THR A 176 -7.75 6.63 -7.49
C THR A 176 -8.10 7.18 -6.11
N TYR A 177 -8.79 8.31 -6.08
CA TYR A 177 -9.11 9.05 -4.87
C TYR A 177 -10.60 9.38 -4.82
N TRP A 178 -11.11 9.61 -3.61
CA TRP A 178 -12.43 10.19 -3.41
C TRP A 178 -12.38 11.71 -3.59
N ASN A 179 -13.52 12.31 -3.97
CA ASN A 179 -13.70 13.76 -4.16
C ASN A 179 -12.80 14.41 -5.24
N THR A 180 -12.19 13.61 -6.13
CA THR A 180 -11.46 14.10 -7.30
C THR A 180 -11.39 13.03 -8.39
N ASP A 181 -11.33 13.46 -9.66
CA ASP A 181 -11.11 12.57 -10.81
C ASP A 181 -9.62 12.34 -11.12
N LYS A 182 -8.72 12.96 -10.33
CA LYS A 182 -7.27 12.75 -10.43
C LYS A 182 -6.89 11.31 -10.08
N LYS A 183 -5.84 10.81 -10.74
CA LYS A 183 -5.32 9.44 -10.58
C LYS A 183 -3.80 9.47 -10.63
N ASP A 184 -3.18 8.63 -9.81
CA ASP A 184 -1.74 8.41 -9.87
C ASP A 184 -1.50 7.10 -10.61
N SER A 185 -0.81 7.18 -11.74
CA SER A 185 -0.51 6.03 -12.59
C SER A 185 0.98 5.90 -12.78
N LEU A 186 1.51 4.70 -12.55
CA LEU A 186 2.90 4.35 -12.77
C LEU A 186 2.97 3.14 -13.70
N TYR A 187 3.74 3.25 -14.77
CA TYR A 187 4.03 2.18 -15.69
C TYR A 187 5.53 2.08 -15.86
N GLN A 188 6.07 0.87 -15.72
CA GLN A 188 7.48 0.59 -15.87
C GLN A 188 7.65 -0.64 -16.76
N VAL A 189 8.51 -0.50 -17.76
CA VAL A 189 8.92 -1.59 -18.65
C VAL A 189 10.44 -1.62 -18.65
N GLY A 190 11.00 -2.82 -18.47
CA GLY A 190 12.44 -3.04 -18.49
C GLY A 190 12.77 -4.26 -19.34
N TYR A 191 13.89 -4.20 -20.05
CA TYR A 191 14.47 -5.33 -20.75
C TYR A 191 15.92 -5.49 -20.30
N ASN A 192 16.31 -6.69 -19.92
CA ASN A 192 17.66 -7.02 -19.53
C ASN A 192 18.18 -8.15 -20.42
N THR A 193 19.35 -7.95 -21.01
CA THR A 193 20.06 -8.99 -21.76
C THR A 193 21.52 -8.97 -21.34
N SER A 194 22.15 -10.14 -21.35
CA SER A 194 23.58 -10.28 -21.09
C SER A 194 24.26 -10.66 -22.40
N ILE A 195 25.11 -9.76 -22.89
CA ILE A 195 25.99 -10.04 -24.02
C ILE A 195 27.34 -10.42 -23.41
N LYS A 196 27.85 -11.61 -23.75
CA LYS A 196 29.19 -12.04 -23.34
C LYS A 196 30.22 -10.98 -23.75
N GLY A 197 31.00 -10.52 -22.78
CA GLY A 197 32.37 -10.04 -22.99
C GLY A 197 33.34 -11.20 -22.81
#